data_AF-A0A1G1R3Z6-F1
#
_entry.id   AF-A0A1G1R3Z6-F1
#
_cell.length_a   1.000
_cell.length_b   1.000
_cell.length_c   1.000
_cell.angle_alpha   90.00
_cell.angle_beta   90.00
_cell.angle_gamma   90.00
#
_symmetry.space_group_name_H-M   'P 1'
#
loop_
_entity.id
_entity.type
_entity.pdbx_description
1 polymer ?
#
loop_
_entity_poly.entity_id
_entity_poly.type
_entity_poly.pdbx_seq_one_letter_code
_entity_poly.pdbx_strand_id
1 'polypeptide(L)'
;MKILLLIVMLIGGSYLLAEDGSSLTSPKPKTPEYLCQRWVHSFEEQQQADKDSIYRPKDFKEFPGSRFRMQYIFYKNGDCEWYYLSPDDAHHFKSGKWRFDPRKSTLQIIKSDITESYRVTELTKDMLRIAPIEP
;
A
#
# COMPACT_ATOMS: atom_id res chain seq x y z
N MET A 1 -43.81 -45.89 48.48
CA MET A 1 -42.59 -45.42 49.19
C MET A 1 -42.34 -43.98 48.79
N LYS A 2 -42.31 -43.09 49.78
CA LYS A 2 -41.98 -41.66 49.65
C LYS A 2 -40.45 -41.54 49.61
N ILE A 3 -39.88 -40.74 48.71
CA ILE A 3 -38.67 -39.96 48.98
C ILE A 3 -38.88 -38.61 48.32
N LEU A 4 -38.88 -37.60 49.19
CA LEU A 4 -38.83 -36.18 48.92
C LEU A 4 -37.36 -35.80 48.97
N LEU A 5 -36.85 -35.09 47.97
CA LEU A 5 -35.64 -34.28 48.12
C LEU A 5 -35.88 -32.95 47.41
N LEU A 6 -35.60 -31.91 48.18
CA LEU A 6 -35.97 -30.52 48.03
C LEU A 6 -34.66 -29.74 47.80
N ILE A 7 -34.77 -28.51 47.29
CA ILE A 7 -33.79 -27.39 47.36
C ILE A 7 -32.71 -27.40 46.26
N VAL A 8 -32.25 -26.29 45.64
CA VAL A 8 -32.59 -24.86 45.44
C VAL A 8 -31.63 -24.41 44.31
N MET A 9 -31.98 -23.37 43.55
CA MET A 9 -31.11 -22.21 43.19
C MET A 9 -31.57 -21.59 41.86
N LEU A 10 -32.37 -20.53 41.99
CA LEU A 10 -32.47 -19.45 41.02
C LEU A 10 -31.10 -18.76 40.92
N ILE A 11 -30.52 -18.70 39.73
CA ILE A 11 -29.48 -17.72 39.43
C ILE A 11 -29.81 -17.12 38.07
N GLY A 12 -30.17 -15.83 38.08
CA GLY A 12 -30.35 -15.04 36.88
C GLY A 12 -29.04 -14.92 36.13
N GLY A 13 -29.12 -15.09 34.81
CA GLY A 13 -28.04 -14.79 33.89
C GLY A 13 -28.64 -14.00 32.74
N SER A 14 -28.77 -12.68 32.93
CA SER A 14 -28.96 -11.75 31.82
C SER A 14 -27.72 -11.84 30.94
N TYR A 15 -27.83 -12.53 29.80
CA TYR A 15 -26.78 -12.49 28.80
C TYR A 15 -26.78 -11.10 28.17
N LEU A 16 -25.92 -10.21 28.69
CA LEU A 16 -25.47 -9.06 27.94
C LEU A 16 -24.64 -9.60 26.77
N LEU A 17 -25.24 -9.64 25.59
CA LEU A 17 -24.50 -9.78 24.34
C LEU A 17 -23.65 -8.51 24.21
N ALA A 18 -22.36 -8.65 24.47
CA ALA A 18 -21.38 -7.68 24.04
C ALA A 18 -21.42 -7.65 22.51
N GLU A 19 -21.95 -6.56 21.94
CA GLU A 19 -21.74 -6.26 20.53
C GLU A 19 -20.27 -5.89 20.37
N ASP A 20 -19.45 -6.88 20.06
CA ASP A 20 -18.09 -6.66 19.58
C ASP A 20 -18.21 -6.02 18.19
N GLY A 21 -18.18 -4.69 18.17
CA GLY A 21 -18.10 -3.85 16.99
C GLY A 21 -16.77 -4.04 16.27
N SER A 22 -16.54 -5.23 15.73
CA SER A 22 -15.46 -5.50 14.80
C SER A 22 -15.81 -4.81 13.48
N SER A 23 -15.37 -3.56 13.34
CA SER A 23 -15.39 -2.86 12.06
C SER A 23 -14.48 -3.61 11.11
N LEU A 24 -15.05 -4.54 10.35
CA LEU A 24 -14.44 -5.13 9.17
C LEU A 24 -14.25 -4.00 8.16
N THR A 25 -13.14 -3.27 8.27
CA THR A 25 -12.58 -2.54 7.15
C THR A 25 -12.23 -3.58 6.11
N SER A 26 -13.19 -3.86 5.23
CA SER A 26 -13.01 -4.77 4.12
C SER A 26 -11.75 -4.35 3.37
N PRO A 27 -10.80 -5.27 3.09
CA PRO A 27 -9.63 -4.92 2.30
C PRO A 27 -10.13 -4.38 0.95
N LYS A 28 -9.92 -3.09 0.70
CA LYS A 28 -10.21 -2.53 -0.63
C LYS A 28 -9.48 -3.41 -1.66
N PRO A 29 -10.16 -3.92 -2.69
CA PRO A 29 -9.50 -4.73 -3.71
C PRO A 29 -8.41 -3.88 -4.36
N LYS A 30 -7.14 -4.29 -4.18
CA LYS A 30 -6.01 -3.68 -4.86
C LYS A 30 -6.01 -4.21 -6.28
N THR A 31 -6.61 -3.47 -7.21
CA THR A 31 -6.57 -3.84 -8.62
C THR A 31 -5.18 -3.50 -9.16
N PRO A 32 -4.36 -4.49 -9.56
CA PRO A 32 -3.00 -4.25 -10.06
C PRO A 32 -2.97 -3.40 -11.32
N GLU A 33 -4.11 -3.25 -12.00
CA GLU A 33 -4.27 -2.39 -13.17
C GLU A 33 -4.04 -0.91 -12.86
N TYR A 34 -4.36 -0.42 -11.65
CA TYR A 34 -4.12 0.97 -11.26
C TYR A 34 -2.62 1.28 -11.14
N LEU A 35 -1.77 0.28 -10.88
CA LEU A 35 -0.32 0.45 -10.89
C LEU A 35 0.19 0.85 -12.28
N CYS A 36 -0.47 0.39 -13.36
CA CYS A 36 0.02 0.48 -14.74
C CYS A 36 -0.16 1.87 -15.36
N GLN A 37 0.60 2.85 -14.87
CA GLN A 37 0.66 4.22 -15.35
C GLN A 37 1.97 4.90 -14.95
N ARG A 38 2.10 6.19 -15.26
CA ARG A 38 3.21 7.02 -14.80
C ARG A 38 2.90 7.66 -13.46
N TRP A 39 3.68 7.29 -12.46
CA TRP A 39 3.63 7.79 -11.11
C TRP A 39 4.73 8.82 -10.88
N VAL A 40 4.36 9.92 -10.24
CA VAL A 40 5.23 11.04 -9.94
C VAL A 40 5.21 11.26 -8.42
N HIS A 41 6.39 11.24 -7.80
CA HIS A 41 6.53 11.40 -6.34
C HIS A 41 5.98 12.75 -5.93
N SER A 42 5.01 12.77 -5.02
CA SER A 42 4.42 13.98 -4.45
C SER A 42 4.95 14.23 -3.04
N PHE A 43 6.19 14.72 -2.95
CA PHE A 43 6.86 15.00 -1.67
C PHE A 43 6.05 15.97 -0.78
N GLU A 44 5.35 16.91 -1.40
CA GLU A 44 4.59 17.96 -0.70
C GLU A 44 3.39 17.42 0.06
N GLU A 45 2.93 16.21 -0.28
CA GLU A 45 1.83 15.54 0.42
C GLU A 45 2.32 14.65 1.57
N GLN A 46 3.63 14.51 1.75
CA GLN A 46 4.22 13.67 2.78
C GLN A 46 4.36 14.47 4.07
N GLN A 47 3.87 13.92 5.18
CA GLN A 47 4.17 14.48 6.49
C GLN A 47 5.60 14.10 6.88
N GLN A 48 6.26 14.94 7.68
CA GLN A 48 7.66 14.71 8.07
C GLN A 48 7.88 13.41 8.87
N ALA A 49 6.82 12.86 9.46
CA ALA A 49 6.84 11.59 10.18
C ALA A 49 6.46 10.38 9.29
N ASP A 50 6.02 10.59 8.05
CA ASP A 50 5.63 9.51 7.15
C ASP A 50 6.88 8.82 6.63
N LYS A 51 6.96 7.50 6.86
CA LYS A 51 7.94 6.62 6.19
C LYS A 51 7.53 6.28 4.76
N ASP A 52 6.30 6.61 4.42
CA ASP A 52 5.66 6.24 3.16
C ASP A 52 5.94 7.28 2.08
N SER A 53 6.36 6.81 0.92
CA SER A 53 6.42 7.62 -0.28
C SER A 53 5.06 7.64 -0.98
N ILE A 54 4.48 8.83 -1.07
CA ILE A 54 3.26 9.15 -1.83
C ILE A 54 3.59 9.53 -3.27
N TYR A 55 2.88 8.91 -4.21
CA TYR A 55 2.93 9.18 -5.64
C TYR A 55 1.53 9.48 -6.18
N ARG A 56 1.48 10.35 -7.19
CA ARG A 56 0.28 10.73 -7.93
C ARG A 56 0.48 10.44 -9.42
N PRO A 57 -0.59 10.20 -10.20
CA PRO A 57 -0.48 10.16 -11.66
C PRO A 57 0.18 11.43 -12.20
N LYS A 58 0.93 11.32 -13.30
CA LYS A 58 1.62 12.47 -13.91
C LYS A 58 0.69 13.66 -14.21
N ASP A 59 -0.54 13.39 -14.57
CA ASP A 59 -1.58 14.34 -14.97
C ASP A 59 -2.54 14.72 -13.81
N PHE A 60 -2.25 14.29 -12.59
CA PHE A 60 -3.10 14.56 -11.43
C PHE A 60 -3.15 16.05 -11.03
N LYS A 61 -2.00 16.73 -11.10
CA LYS A 61 -1.86 18.16 -10.78
C LYS A 61 -0.57 18.71 -11.38
N GLU A 62 -0.44 20.04 -11.35
CA GLU A 62 0.86 20.69 -11.52
C GLU A 62 1.72 20.47 -10.28
N PHE A 63 2.86 19.80 -10.46
CA PHE A 63 3.79 19.54 -9.37
C PHE A 63 4.74 20.74 -9.20
N PRO A 64 5.01 21.18 -7.96
CA PRO A 64 6.01 22.21 -7.71
C PRO A 64 7.38 21.84 -8.28
N GLY A 65 8.15 22.84 -8.71
CA GLY A 65 9.49 22.64 -9.25
C GLY A 65 10.41 21.95 -8.24
N SER A 66 11.16 20.93 -8.70
CA SER A 66 12.19 20.25 -7.92
C SER A 66 13.37 19.90 -8.81
N ARG A 67 14.59 19.92 -8.28
CA ARG A 67 15.80 19.48 -9.00
C ARG A 67 15.69 18.02 -9.47
N PHE A 68 15.03 17.21 -8.65
CA PHE A 68 14.74 15.82 -8.97
C PHE A 68 13.41 15.42 -8.35
N ARG A 69 12.58 14.74 -9.15
CA ARG A 69 11.31 14.17 -8.70
C ARG A 69 11.27 12.74 -9.16
N MET A 70 11.25 11.80 -8.22
CA MET A 70 11.25 10.37 -8.54
C MET A 70 10.00 10.03 -9.34
N GLN A 71 10.14 9.22 -10.39
CA GLN A 71 9.03 8.78 -11.21
C GLN A 71 9.18 7.32 -11.57
N TYR A 72 8.05 6.63 -11.67
CA TYR A 72 7.98 5.27 -12.16
C TYR A 72 6.94 5.18 -13.27
N ILE A 73 7.22 4.39 -14.29
CA ILE A 73 6.25 4.04 -15.33
C ILE A 73 6.12 2.52 -15.27
N PHE A 74 4.93 2.02 -14.94
CA PHE A 74 4.67 0.58 -14.92
C PHE A 74 3.83 0.19 -16.13
N TYR A 75 4.28 -0.81 -16.87
CA TYR A 75 3.59 -1.34 -18.04
C TYR A 75 2.88 -2.65 -17.69
N LYS A 76 1.74 -2.91 -18.33
CA LYS A 76 0.91 -4.11 -18.10
C LYS A 76 1.63 -5.44 -18.36
N ASN A 77 2.68 -5.41 -19.18
CA ASN A 77 3.48 -6.58 -19.52
C ASN A 77 4.56 -6.93 -18.46
N GLY A 78 4.62 -6.19 -17.35
CA GLY A 78 5.62 -6.39 -16.30
C GLY A 78 6.93 -5.62 -16.52
N ASP A 79 7.04 -4.81 -17.57
CA ASP A 79 8.14 -3.85 -17.73
C ASP A 79 7.90 -2.62 -16.86
N CYS A 80 8.98 -1.99 -16.40
CA CYS A 80 8.91 -0.67 -15.80
C CYS A 80 10.08 0.20 -16.22
N GLU A 81 9.88 1.51 -16.07
CA GLU A 81 10.95 2.49 -16.13
C GLU A 81 10.98 3.30 -14.84
N TRP A 82 12.17 3.67 -14.39
CA TRP A 82 12.34 4.58 -13.25
C TRP A 82 13.20 5.77 -13.64
N TYR A 83 12.84 6.93 -13.13
CA TYR A 83 13.58 8.16 -13.36
C TYR A 83 14.86 8.16 -12.55
N TYR A 84 15.96 8.57 -13.15
CA TYR A 84 17.29 8.53 -12.56
C TYR A 84 18.04 9.81 -12.90
N LEU A 85 18.72 10.37 -11.90
CA LEU A 85 19.67 11.47 -12.04
C LEU A 85 21.07 10.88 -12.20
N SER A 86 21.68 11.07 -13.37
CA SER A 86 23.06 10.62 -13.62
C SER A 86 24.08 11.56 -12.98
N PRO A 87 25.34 11.12 -12.80
CA PRO A 87 26.39 11.91 -12.15
C PRO A 87 26.73 13.22 -12.88
N ASP A 88 26.36 13.34 -14.14
CA ASP A 88 26.50 14.53 -15.00
C ASP A 88 25.24 15.43 -14.99
N ASP A 89 24.40 15.29 -13.97
CA ASP A 89 23.12 16.00 -13.78
C ASP A 89 22.08 15.75 -14.90
N ALA A 90 22.32 14.80 -15.80
CA ALA A 90 21.33 14.45 -16.80
C ALA A 90 20.20 13.59 -16.18
N HIS A 91 19.00 13.74 -16.72
CA HIS A 91 17.84 13.01 -16.25
C HIS A 91 17.35 12.01 -17.30
N HIS A 92 17.32 10.74 -16.93
CA HIS A 92 16.97 9.66 -17.83
C HIS A 92 16.03 8.65 -17.17
N PHE A 93 15.27 7.95 -18.00
CA PHE A 93 14.58 6.74 -17.57
C PHE A 93 15.49 5.53 -17.79
N LYS A 94 15.54 4.65 -16.80
CA LYS A 94 16.18 3.33 -16.90
C LYS A 94 15.09 2.26 -16.89
N SER A 95 15.28 1.21 -17.68
CA SER A 95 14.34 0.11 -17.82
C SER A 95 14.61 -1.02 -16.83
N GLY A 96 13.56 -1.70 -16.40
CA GLY A 96 13.61 -2.87 -15.53
C GLY A 96 12.31 -3.67 -15.60
N LYS A 97 12.09 -4.52 -14.60
CA LYS A 97 10.86 -5.29 -14.45
C LYS A 97 10.17 -4.96 -13.13
N TRP A 98 8.87 -5.18 -13.06
CA TRP A 98 8.14 -5.09 -11.80
C TRP A 98 7.24 -6.30 -11.58
N ARG A 99 6.95 -6.56 -10.31
CA ARG A 99 5.98 -7.59 -9.88
C ARG A 99 5.18 -7.06 -8.71
N PHE A 100 3.90 -7.41 -8.66
CA PHE A 100 3.04 -7.09 -7.53
C PHE A 100 2.35 -8.33 -7.00
N ASP A 101 2.56 -8.61 -5.71
CA ASP A 101 1.83 -9.64 -4.97
C ASP A 101 0.66 -8.96 -4.24
N PRO A 102 -0.59 -9.11 -4.72
CA PRO A 102 -1.74 -8.50 -4.07
C PRO A 102 -2.06 -9.11 -2.70
N ARG A 103 -1.66 -10.38 -2.45
CA ARG A 103 -1.90 -11.06 -1.17
C ARG A 103 -0.99 -10.50 -0.08
N LYS A 104 0.27 -10.24 -0.43
CA LYS A 104 1.26 -9.62 0.48
C LYS A 104 1.28 -8.10 0.42
N SER A 105 0.58 -7.52 -0.55
CA SER A 105 0.66 -6.09 -0.88
C SER A 105 2.09 -5.64 -1.12
N THR A 106 2.87 -6.46 -1.82
CA THR A 106 4.30 -6.22 -2.06
C THR A 106 4.53 -5.86 -3.53
N LEU A 107 5.11 -4.69 -3.75
CA LEU A 107 5.64 -4.26 -5.05
C LEU A 107 7.14 -4.50 -5.07
N GLN A 108 7.62 -5.19 -6.11
CA GLN A 108 9.05 -5.37 -6.36
C GLN A 108 9.43 -4.66 -7.66
N ILE A 109 10.49 -3.86 -7.61
CA ILE A 109 11.11 -3.20 -8.76
C ILE A 109 12.46 -3.87 -8.96
N ILE A 110 12.58 -4.61 -10.04
CA ILE A 110 13.73 -5.44 -10.38
C ILE A 110 14.59 -4.65 -11.38
N LYS A 111 15.70 -4.13 -10.88
CA LYS A 111 16.75 -3.45 -11.65
C LYS A 111 17.83 -4.45 -12.04
N SER A 112 18.83 -4.03 -12.80
CA SER A 112 19.89 -4.93 -13.30
C SER A 112 20.72 -5.58 -12.19
N ASP A 113 20.91 -4.88 -11.09
CA ASP A 113 21.82 -5.20 -9.99
C ASP A 113 21.11 -5.38 -8.63
N ILE A 114 19.94 -4.74 -8.47
CA ILE A 114 19.19 -4.74 -7.22
C ILE A 114 17.70 -4.98 -7.44
N THR A 115 17.05 -5.62 -6.46
CA THR A 115 15.59 -5.65 -6.35
C THR A 115 15.15 -4.81 -5.17
N GLU A 116 14.43 -3.74 -5.43
CA GLU A 116 13.80 -2.91 -4.40
C GLU A 116 12.42 -3.49 -4.07
N SER A 117 12.14 -3.68 -2.79
CA SER A 117 10.87 -4.23 -2.32
C SER A 117 10.13 -3.20 -1.47
N TYR A 118 8.84 -3.04 -1.75
CA TYR A 118 7.98 -2.07 -1.09
C TYR A 118 6.68 -2.71 -0.63
N ARG A 119 6.19 -2.30 0.55
CA ARG A 119 4.81 -2.52 0.96
C ARG A 119 3.93 -1.44 0.34
N VAL A 120 2.93 -1.83 -0.44
CA VAL A 120 1.92 -0.93 -0.98
C VAL A 120 0.86 -0.70 0.10
N THR A 121 0.89 0.46 0.74
CA THR A 121 -0.05 0.84 1.81
C THR A 121 -1.34 1.40 1.24
N GLU A 122 -1.29 2.05 0.08
CA GLU A 122 -2.46 2.52 -0.67
C GLU A 122 -2.25 2.36 -2.18
N LEU A 123 -3.28 1.88 -2.87
CA LEU A 123 -3.33 1.85 -4.33
C LEU A 123 -4.74 2.15 -4.80
N THR A 124 -4.90 3.27 -5.48
CA THR A 124 -6.11 3.68 -6.19
C THR A 124 -5.72 4.18 -7.58
N LYS A 125 -6.70 4.58 -8.40
CA LYS A 125 -6.42 5.21 -9.69
C LYS A 125 -5.55 6.47 -9.55
N ASP A 126 -5.70 7.21 -8.46
CA ASP A 126 -5.10 8.54 -8.28
C ASP A 126 -4.04 8.61 -7.18
N MET A 127 -3.70 7.50 -6.53
CA MET A 127 -2.68 7.45 -5.49
C MET A 127 -1.99 6.09 -5.44
N LEU A 128 -0.66 6.15 -5.35
CA LEU A 128 0.20 5.03 -4.95
C LEU A 128 0.98 5.47 -3.70
N ARG A 129 0.79 4.76 -2.60
CA ARG A 129 1.57 4.95 -1.38
C ARG A 129 2.37 3.69 -1.08
N ILE A 130 3.68 3.85 -0.94
CA ILE A 130 4.62 2.74 -0.76
C ILE A 130 5.59 2.99 0.40
N ALA A 131 5.81 1.97 1.22
CA ALA A 131 6.82 1.97 2.27
C ALA A 131 7.95 1.00 1.88
N PRO A 132 9.24 1.36 2.05
CA PRO A 132 10.34 0.42 1.83
C PRO A 132 10.21 -0.77 2.79
N ILE A 133 10.51 -1.97 2.28
CA ILE A 133 10.70 -3.15 3.13
C ILE A 133 12.21 -3.22 3.37
N GLU A 134 12.63 -2.91 4.59
CA GLU A 134 14.03 -3.11 5.00
C GLU A 134 14.36 -4.61 4.85
N PRO A 135 15.54 -4.95 4.28
CA PRO A 135 15.99 -6.34 4.15
C PRO A 135 16.26 -7.00 5.50
#